data_AF-A0A0G1P772-F1
#
_entry.id   AF-A0A0G1P772-F1
#
_cell.length_a   1.000
_cell.length_b   1.000
_cell.length_c   1.000
_cell.angle_alpha   90.00
_cell.angle_beta   90.00
_cell.angle_gamma   90.00
#
_symmetry.space_group_name_H-M   'P 1'
#
loop_
_entity.id
_entity.type
_entity.pdbx_description
1 polymer ?
#
loop_
_entity_poly.entity_id
_entity_poly.type
_entity_poly.pdbx_seq_one_letter_code
_entity_poly.pdbx_strand_id
1 'polypeptide(L)'
;MKVLAAIFLVGLMFAAPVMAKNATPGAKVQTVRDERKRKIVERVDAKLVEINKRRTDAMTRHLDKMSEILVKVKARGGDTVVAEAAVADARIAVAAQAAKIYTMTISTEDKLKINVGETMKALTTDLRNLHEGKIVPARKAVSDAIKSVKPVSTP
;
A
#
# COMPACT_ATOMS: atom_id res chain seq x y z
N MET A 1 -2.28 38.80 20.47
CA MET A 1 -1.87 38.46 19.09
C MET A 1 -1.98 36.95 18.92
N LYS A 2 -2.75 36.50 17.93
CA LYS A 2 -2.79 35.11 17.43
C LYS A 2 -1.45 34.80 16.75
N VAL A 3 -0.88 33.60 16.94
CA VAL A 3 -0.45 32.57 15.95
C VAL A 3 0.21 31.44 16.79
N LEU A 4 -0.46 30.32 17.12
CA LEU A 4 -0.50 29.04 16.38
C LEU A 4 0.88 28.41 16.06
N ALA A 5 1.30 27.42 16.84
CA ALA A 5 1.98 26.21 16.34
C ALA A 5 2.08 25.17 17.47
N ALA A 6 0.96 24.50 17.73
CA ALA A 6 0.97 23.20 18.37
C ALA A 6 1.51 22.18 17.35
N ILE A 7 2.72 21.66 17.55
CA ILE A 7 3.11 20.38 16.98
C ILE A 7 3.22 19.43 18.15
N PHE A 8 2.09 18.77 18.40
CA PHE A 8 1.90 17.80 19.44
C PHE A 8 2.85 16.63 19.23
N LEU A 9 3.65 16.41 20.26
CA LEU A 9 4.38 15.19 20.59
C LEU A 9 3.43 13.97 20.60
N VAL A 10 3.22 13.30 19.47
CA VAL A 10 2.66 11.93 19.42
C VAL A 10 3.33 11.16 18.29
N GLY A 11 4.37 10.41 18.63
CA GLY A 11 5.05 9.50 17.70
C GLY A 11 5.72 8.31 18.38
N LEU A 12 5.39 8.05 19.65
CA LEU A 12 5.80 6.86 20.38
C LEU A 12 4.53 6.17 20.92
N MET A 13 4.44 4.86 20.70
CA MET A 13 3.29 3.96 20.88
C MET A 13 2.28 3.93 19.72
N PHE A 14 2.49 3.01 18.78
CA PHE A 14 1.55 1.91 18.50
C PHE A 14 2.22 0.91 17.53
N ALA A 15 3.29 0.26 17.99
CA ALA A 15 3.65 -1.06 17.48
C ALA A 15 2.76 -2.08 18.20
N ALA A 16 1.51 -2.21 17.75
CA ALA A 16 0.67 -3.34 18.14
C ALA A 16 0.99 -4.51 17.20
N PRO A 17 1.16 -5.74 17.72
CA PRO A 17 1.28 -6.91 16.87
C PRO A 17 -0.12 -7.18 16.31
N VAL A 18 -0.41 -6.78 15.08
CA VAL A 18 -1.59 -7.31 14.38
C VAL A 18 -1.25 -8.71 13.87
N MET A 19 -1.05 -9.62 14.82
CA MET A 19 -1.49 -11.01 14.69
C MET A 19 -2.97 -11.05 15.09
N ALA A 20 -3.84 -10.48 14.24
CA ALA A 20 -5.25 -10.82 14.27
C ALA A 20 -5.44 -12.05 13.36
N LYS A 21 -5.10 -13.21 13.91
CA LYS A 21 -5.71 -14.48 13.53
C LYS A 21 -7.22 -14.29 13.74
N ASN A 22 -8.04 -14.61 12.73
CA ASN A 22 -9.51 -14.50 12.67
C ASN A 22 -10.05 -13.33 11.81
N ALA A 23 -9.75 -13.34 10.50
CA ALA A 23 -10.77 -12.90 9.54
C ALA A 23 -11.81 -14.02 9.46
N THR A 24 -12.91 -13.87 10.19
CA THR A 24 -14.04 -14.80 10.21
C THR A 24 -14.59 -14.97 8.79
N PRO A 25 -14.54 -16.17 8.18
CA PRO A 25 -15.27 -16.43 6.94
C PRO A 25 -16.74 -16.67 7.33
N GLY A 26 -17.53 -15.62 7.53
CA GLY A 26 -18.84 -15.85 8.13
C GLY A 26 -19.74 -14.63 8.17
N ALA A 27 -20.28 -14.22 7.03
CA ALA A 27 -21.57 -13.51 7.01
C ALA A 27 -22.26 -13.52 5.64
N LYS A 28 -21.53 -13.56 4.52
CA LYS A 28 -22.12 -13.31 3.18
C LYS A 28 -22.34 -14.55 2.30
N VAL A 29 -22.09 -15.75 2.82
CA VAL A 29 -22.16 -17.01 2.05
C VAL A 29 -23.55 -17.66 2.08
N GLN A 30 -24.45 -17.21 2.97
CA GLN A 30 -25.75 -17.86 3.20
C GLN A 30 -26.72 -17.82 2.00
N THR A 31 -26.48 -16.96 0.99
CA THR A 31 -27.37 -16.81 -0.18
C THR A 31 -26.96 -17.66 -1.39
N VAL A 32 -25.78 -18.28 -1.37
CA VAL A 32 -25.32 -19.15 -2.48
C VAL A 32 -25.67 -20.59 -2.14
N ARG A 33 -26.73 -21.12 -2.77
CA ARG A 33 -27.19 -22.50 -2.55
C ARG A 33 -26.28 -23.52 -3.23
N ASP A 34 -25.66 -23.16 -4.36
CA ASP A 34 -24.73 -24.06 -5.06
C ASP A 34 -23.36 -24.09 -4.34
N GLU A 35 -23.03 -25.24 -3.75
CA GLU A 35 -21.76 -25.44 -3.03
C GLU A 35 -20.51 -25.19 -3.88
N ARG A 36 -20.58 -25.42 -5.20
CA ARG A 36 -19.46 -25.14 -6.12
C ARG A 36 -19.24 -23.64 -6.23
N LYS A 37 -20.32 -22.87 -6.35
CA LYS A 37 -20.27 -21.40 -6.42
C LYS A 37 -19.77 -20.80 -5.10
N ARG A 38 -20.21 -21.34 -3.96
CA ARG A 38 -19.71 -20.97 -2.63
C ARG A 38 -18.18 -21.14 -2.53
N LYS A 39 -17.66 -22.31 -2.88
CA LYS A 39 -16.21 -22.60 -2.86
C LYS A 39 -15.41 -21.65 -3.78
N ILE A 40 -16.00 -21.25 -4.90
CA ILE A 40 -15.35 -20.27 -5.81
C ILE A 40 -15.26 -18.90 -5.13
N VAL A 41 -16.33 -18.44 -4.49
CA VAL A 41 -16.35 -17.15 -3.79
C VAL A 41 -15.32 -17.12 -2.67
N GLU A 42 -15.28 -18.14 -1.82
CA GLU A 42 -14.30 -18.25 -0.73
C GLU A 42 -12.86 -18.22 -1.26
N ARG A 43 -12.60 -18.93 -2.36
CA ARG A 43 -11.28 -18.93 -3.01
C ARG A 43 -10.92 -17.56 -3.58
N VAL A 44 -11.89 -16.84 -4.15
CA VAL A 44 -11.69 -15.48 -4.66
C VAL A 44 -11.39 -14.52 -3.51
N ASP A 45 -12.13 -14.61 -2.41
CA ASP A 45 -11.93 -13.77 -1.22
C ASP A 45 -10.52 -13.97 -0.64
N ALA A 46 -10.08 -15.23 -0.49
CA ALA A 46 -8.71 -15.54 -0.07
C ALA A 46 -7.67 -14.98 -1.05
N LYS A 47 -7.92 -15.09 -2.37
CA LYS A 47 -7.03 -14.52 -3.40
C LYS A 47 -6.96 -12.99 -3.35
N LEU A 48 -8.06 -12.30 -3.07
CA LEU A 48 -8.07 -10.83 -2.95
C LEU A 48 -7.13 -10.37 -1.85
N VAL A 49 -7.22 -11.01 -0.68
CA VAL A 49 -6.35 -10.72 0.47
C VAL A 49 -4.89 -11.03 0.14
N GLU A 50 -4.62 -12.19 -0.46
CA GLU A 50 -3.27 -12.59 -0.85
C GLU A 50 -2.64 -11.62 -1.87
N ILE A 51 -3.38 -11.23 -2.91
CA ILE A 51 -2.91 -10.30 -3.94
C ILE A 51 -2.59 -8.94 -3.32
N ASN A 52 -3.49 -8.40 -2.49
CA ASN A 52 -3.28 -7.10 -1.85
C ASN A 52 -2.03 -7.14 -0.97
N LYS A 53 -1.88 -8.18 -0.14
CA LYS A 53 -0.71 -8.37 0.71
C LYS A 53 0.58 -8.49 -0.11
N ARG A 54 0.64 -9.40 -1.08
CA ARG A 54 1.86 -9.63 -1.88
C ARG A 54 2.31 -8.37 -2.60
N ARG A 55 1.37 -7.58 -3.11
CA ARG A 55 1.66 -6.34 -3.85
C ARG A 55 2.10 -5.21 -2.93
N THR A 56 1.43 -5.01 -1.81
CA THR A 56 1.82 -4.00 -0.81
C THR A 56 3.17 -4.34 -0.17
N ASP A 57 3.43 -5.61 0.15
CA ASP A 57 4.74 -6.08 0.63
C ASP A 57 5.88 -5.75 -0.36
N ALA A 58 5.63 -5.96 -1.66
CA ALA A 58 6.62 -5.64 -2.69
C ALA A 58 6.88 -4.13 -2.78
N MET A 59 5.83 -3.30 -2.70
CA MET A 59 5.96 -1.85 -2.68
C MET A 59 6.75 -1.38 -1.45
N THR A 60 6.46 -1.94 -0.27
CA THR A 60 7.21 -1.65 0.97
C THR A 60 8.70 -1.93 0.80
N ARG A 61 9.07 -3.10 0.25
CA ARG A 61 10.49 -3.43 0.00
C ARG A 61 11.17 -2.44 -0.96
N HIS A 62 10.44 -1.95 -1.97
CA HIS A 62 10.98 -0.93 -2.85
C HIS A 62 11.18 0.42 -2.14
N LEU A 63 10.25 0.82 -1.27
CA LEU A 63 10.37 2.03 -0.47
C LEU A 63 11.52 1.94 0.55
N ASP A 64 11.75 0.75 1.14
CA ASP A 64 12.92 0.50 1.99
C ASP A 64 14.22 0.72 1.23
N LYS A 65 14.30 0.18 0.00
CA LYS A 65 15.49 0.37 -0.82
C LYS A 65 15.70 1.84 -1.21
N MET A 66 14.62 2.58 -1.47
CA MET A 66 14.70 4.02 -1.73
C MET A 66 15.22 4.78 -0.50
N SER A 67 14.73 4.46 0.70
CA SER A 67 15.24 5.04 1.95
C SER A 67 16.74 4.77 2.14
N GLU A 68 17.21 3.54 1.92
CA GLU A 68 18.63 3.21 1.98
C GLU A 68 19.49 4.03 0.99
N ILE A 69 18.99 4.26 -0.22
CA ILE A 69 19.68 5.07 -1.23
C ILE A 69 19.78 6.51 -0.77
N LEU A 70 18.69 7.09 -0.23
CA LEU A 70 18.68 8.46 0.24
C LEU A 70 19.67 8.70 1.39
N VAL A 71 19.86 7.73 2.28
CA VAL A 71 20.91 7.79 3.31
C VAL A 71 22.30 7.99 2.67
N LYS A 72 22.60 7.24 1.59
CA LYS A 72 23.88 7.36 0.88
C LYS A 72 23.99 8.68 0.10
N VAL A 73 22.90 9.15 -0.49
CA VAL A 73 22.86 10.45 -1.19
C VAL A 73 23.12 11.59 -0.22
N LYS A 74 22.47 11.58 0.93
CA LYS A 74 22.64 12.58 2.00
C LYS A 74 24.07 12.59 2.53
N ALA A 75 24.67 11.42 2.75
CA ALA A 75 26.06 11.30 3.17
C ALA A 75 27.07 11.87 2.15
N ARG A 76 26.67 11.97 0.87
CA ARG A 76 27.46 12.58 -0.21
C ARG A 76 27.08 14.05 -0.48
N GLY A 77 26.26 14.65 0.38
CA GLY A 77 25.85 16.06 0.27
C GLY A 77 24.76 16.32 -0.78
N GLY A 78 24.03 15.30 -1.24
CA GLY A 78 22.88 15.49 -2.13
C GLY A 78 21.64 16.01 -1.37
N ASP A 79 20.78 16.74 -2.09
CA ASP A 79 19.48 17.17 -1.58
C ASP A 79 18.49 16.00 -1.58
N THR A 80 17.96 15.69 -0.41
CA THR A 80 17.07 14.54 -0.17
C THR A 80 15.68 14.95 0.31
N VAL A 81 15.43 16.22 0.58
CA VAL A 81 14.21 16.67 1.28
C VAL A 81 12.94 16.26 0.55
N VAL A 82 12.88 16.54 -0.76
CA VAL A 82 11.72 16.20 -1.60
C VAL A 82 11.54 14.68 -1.72
N ALA A 83 12.64 13.93 -1.83
CA ALA A 83 12.59 12.48 -1.97
C ALA A 83 12.19 11.77 -0.67
N GLU A 84 12.69 12.23 0.48
CA GLU A 84 12.30 11.73 1.80
C GLU A 84 10.79 11.93 2.03
N ALA A 85 10.26 13.11 1.69
CA ALA A 85 8.83 13.40 1.78
C ALA A 85 7.98 12.50 0.86
N ALA A 86 8.41 12.31 -0.40
CA ALA A 86 7.69 11.45 -1.35
C ALA A 86 7.68 9.98 -0.91
N VAL A 87 8.80 9.48 -0.35
CA VAL A 87 8.88 8.11 0.19
C VAL A 87 7.98 7.96 1.42
N ALA A 88 7.92 8.96 2.31
CA ALA A 88 7.04 8.93 3.49
C ALA A 88 5.55 8.91 3.10
N ASP A 89 5.13 9.77 2.18
CA ASP A 89 3.75 9.79 1.66
C ASP A 89 3.39 8.46 0.98
N ALA A 90 4.31 7.88 0.20
CA ALA A 90 4.11 6.57 -0.41
C ALA A 90 3.96 5.45 0.64
N ARG A 91 4.72 5.48 1.75
CA ARG A 91 4.57 4.51 2.85
C ARG A 91 3.19 4.58 3.49
N ILE A 92 2.69 5.79 3.74
CA ILE A 92 1.34 6.00 4.29
C ILE A 92 0.29 5.41 3.34
N ALA A 93 0.40 5.69 2.05
CA ALA A 93 -0.54 5.18 1.05
C ALA A 93 -0.49 3.65 0.91
N VAL A 94 0.71 3.04 0.98
CA VAL A 94 0.88 1.58 0.98
C VAL A 94 0.27 0.95 2.23
N ALA A 95 0.46 1.55 3.41
CA ALA A 95 -0.13 1.06 4.66
C ALA A 95 -1.67 1.14 4.61
N ALA A 96 -2.21 2.24 4.11
CA ALA A 96 -3.66 2.40 3.92
C ALA A 96 -4.21 1.35 2.96
N GLN A 97 -3.53 1.09 1.84
CA GLN A 97 -3.92 0.05 0.88
C GLN A 97 -3.83 -1.36 1.47
N ALA A 98 -2.81 -1.66 2.27
CA ALA A 98 -2.63 -2.95 2.92
C ALA A 98 -3.76 -3.26 3.92
N ALA A 99 -4.30 -2.22 4.57
CA ALA A 99 -5.41 -2.34 5.51
C ALA A 99 -6.79 -2.44 4.84
N LYS A 100 -6.90 -2.22 3.52
CA LYS A 100 -8.19 -2.31 2.82
C LYS A 100 -8.70 -3.75 2.74
N ILE A 101 -9.98 -3.92 3.07
CA ILE A 101 -10.72 -5.18 2.94
C ILE A 101 -11.65 -5.08 1.73
N TYR A 102 -11.48 -5.98 0.77
CA TYR A 102 -12.30 -6.05 -0.44
C TYR A 102 -13.45 -7.02 -0.25
N THR A 103 -14.54 -6.57 0.37
CA THR A 103 -15.68 -7.45 0.61
C THR A 103 -16.54 -7.60 -0.65
N MET A 104 -16.82 -8.84 -1.05
CA MET A 104 -17.81 -9.13 -2.08
C MET A 104 -19.21 -9.15 -1.48
N THR A 105 -20.14 -8.34 -2.01
CA THR A 105 -21.56 -8.43 -1.66
C THR A 105 -22.30 -9.19 -2.75
N ILE A 106 -22.90 -10.33 -2.42
CA ILE A 106 -23.63 -11.18 -3.36
C ILE A 106 -25.12 -11.17 -2.97
N SER A 107 -25.94 -10.46 -3.75
CA SER A 107 -27.38 -10.36 -3.53
C SER A 107 -28.17 -11.46 -4.24
N THR A 108 -27.72 -11.90 -5.43
CA THR A 108 -28.31 -13.03 -6.18
C THR A 108 -27.22 -13.83 -6.87
N GLU A 109 -27.47 -15.13 -7.12
CA GLU A 109 -26.48 -16.01 -7.76
C GLU A 109 -26.13 -15.61 -9.19
N ASP A 110 -27.08 -15.04 -9.95
CA ASP A 110 -26.84 -14.65 -11.35
C ASP A 110 -25.88 -13.46 -11.46
N LYS A 111 -25.76 -12.66 -10.39
CA LYS A 111 -24.84 -11.52 -10.29
C LYS A 111 -23.46 -11.91 -9.78
N LEU A 112 -23.25 -13.17 -9.39
CA LEU A 112 -22.01 -13.62 -8.75
C LEU A 112 -20.76 -13.30 -9.60
N LYS A 113 -20.78 -13.65 -10.89
CA LYS A 113 -19.66 -13.41 -11.80
C LYS A 113 -19.34 -11.91 -11.94
N ILE A 114 -20.38 -11.09 -12.01
CA ILE A 114 -20.26 -9.63 -12.15
C ILE A 114 -19.63 -9.05 -10.88
N ASN A 115 -20.18 -9.38 -9.70
CA ASN A 115 -19.72 -8.84 -8.43
C ASN A 115 -18.27 -9.28 -8.10
N VAL A 116 -17.90 -10.51 -8.44
CA VAL A 116 -16.50 -10.99 -8.39
C VAL A 116 -15.61 -10.12 -9.27
N GLY A 117 -16.01 -9.93 -10.54
CA GLY A 117 -15.25 -9.16 -11.52
C GLY A 117 -15.04 -7.70 -11.10
N GLU A 118 -16.08 -7.06 -10.59
CA GLU A 118 -16.02 -5.69 -10.07
C GLU A 118 -15.09 -5.56 -8.87
N THR A 119 -15.18 -6.48 -7.91
CA THR A 119 -14.31 -6.47 -6.72
C THR A 119 -12.84 -6.66 -7.12
N MET A 120 -12.57 -7.58 -8.07
CA MET A 120 -11.22 -7.78 -8.58
C MET A 120 -10.69 -6.55 -9.34
N LYS A 121 -11.55 -5.92 -10.15
CA LYS A 121 -11.22 -4.70 -10.87
C LYS A 121 -10.92 -3.56 -9.91
N ALA A 122 -11.66 -3.44 -8.82
CA ALA A 122 -11.41 -2.45 -7.77
C ALA A 122 -10.03 -2.63 -7.15
N LEU A 123 -9.68 -3.84 -6.69
CA LEU A 123 -8.34 -4.13 -6.15
C LEU A 123 -7.23 -3.81 -7.16
N THR A 124 -7.40 -4.24 -8.40
CA THR A 124 -6.39 -4.04 -9.45
C THR A 124 -6.21 -2.55 -9.77
N THR A 125 -7.31 -1.80 -9.82
CA THR A 125 -7.31 -0.35 -10.07
C THR A 125 -6.63 0.39 -8.92
N ASP A 126 -6.98 0.06 -7.68
CA ASP A 126 -6.36 0.67 -6.50
C ASP A 126 -4.85 0.43 -6.46
N LEU A 127 -4.40 -0.81 -6.69
CA LEU A 127 -2.97 -1.14 -6.73
C LEU A 127 -2.22 -0.42 -7.85
N ARG A 128 -2.83 -0.29 -9.04
CA ARG A 128 -2.26 0.47 -10.14
C ARG A 128 -2.15 1.95 -9.79
N ASN A 129 -3.22 2.54 -9.29
CA ASN A 129 -3.27 3.95 -8.93
C ASN A 129 -2.26 4.27 -7.81
N LEU A 130 -2.09 3.37 -6.83
CA LEU A 130 -1.06 3.48 -5.80
C LEU A 130 0.35 3.44 -6.41
N HIS A 131 0.59 2.50 -7.33
CA HIS A 131 1.88 2.40 -7.99
C HIS A 131 2.22 3.65 -8.80
N GLU A 132 1.32 4.07 -9.69
CA GLU A 132 1.51 5.21 -10.59
C GLU A 132 1.50 6.55 -9.84
N GLY A 133 0.63 6.69 -8.83
CA GLY A 133 0.43 7.95 -8.10
C GLY A 133 1.38 8.17 -6.94
N LYS A 134 2.02 7.12 -6.40
CA LYS A 134 2.89 7.23 -5.22
C LYS A 134 4.27 6.61 -5.43
N ILE A 135 4.35 5.38 -5.92
CA ILE A 135 5.64 4.66 -6.04
C ILE A 135 6.50 5.24 -7.17
N VAL A 136 5.91 5.53 -8.34
CA VAL A 136 6.64 6.11 -9.48
C VAL A 136 7.16 7.53 -9.16
N PRO A 137 6.35 8.45 -8.58
CA PRO A 137 6.84 9.76 -8.14
C PRO A 137 7.96 9.66 -7.10
N ALA A 138 7.83 8.77 -6.10
CA ALA A 138 8.90 8.55 -5.11
C ALA A 138 10.20 8.08 -5.78
N ARG A 139 10.12 7.14 -6.72
CA ARG A 139 11.28 6.69 -7.50
C ARG A 139 11.93 7.82 -8.29
N LYS A 140 11.11 8.67 -8.92
CA LYS A 140 11.59 9.85 -9.65
C LYS A 140 12.30 10.82 -8.73
N ALA A 141 11.70 11.16 -7.59
CA ALA A 141 12.30 12.06 -6.62
C ALA A 141 13.64 11.53 -6.09
N VAL A 142 13.74 10.23 -5.83
CA VAL A 142 15.02 9.57 -5.46
C VAL A 142 16.04 9.69 -6.57
N SER A 143 15.65 9.47 -7.83
CA SER A 143 16.56 9.64 -8.97
C SER A 143 17.07 11.07 -9.10
N ASP A 144 16.22 12.06 -8.85
CA ASP A 144 16.61 13.46 -8.93
C ASP A 144 17.52 13.86 -7.75
N ALA A 145 17.26 13.31 -6.56
CA ALA A 145 18.16 13.43 -5.40
C ALA A 145 19.55 12.84 -5.69
N ILE A 146 19.64 11.67 -6.34
CA ILE A 146 20.94 11.09 -6.74
C ILE A 146 21.71 12.03 -7.67
N LYS A 147 21.03 12.67 -8.63
CA LYS A 147 21.67 13.60 -9.58
C LYS A 147 22.18 14.88 -8.92
N SER A 148 21.64 15.25 -7.76
CA SER A 148 22.09 16.43 -7.02
C SER A 148 23.45 16.25 -6.33
N VAL A 149 23.93 15.01 -6.21
CA VAL A 149 25.24 14.71 -5.62
C VAL A 149 26.32 15.29 -6.53
N LYS A 150 27.12 16.23 -5.99
CA LYS A 150 28.28 16.76 -6.70
C LYS A 150 29.30 15.65 -6.96
N PRO A 151 29.93 15.58 -8.14
CA PRO A 151 31.03 14.66 -8.35
C PRO A 151 32.12 14.93 -7.31
N VAL A 152 32.68 13.86 -6.75
CA VAL A 152 33.85 13.96 -5.86
C VAL A 152 34.96 14.62 -6.69
N SER A 153 35.35 15.84 -6.34
CA SER A 153 36.55 16.44 -6.93
C SER A 153 37.75 15.64 -6.42
N THR A 154 38.26 14.75 -7.26
CA THR A 154 39.58 14.15 -7.04
C THR A 154 40.64 15.25 -7.15
N PRO A 155 41.53 15.41 -6.17
CA PRO A 155 42.62 16.37 -6.20
C PRO A 155 43.64 16.06 -7.30
#